data_AF-A0A7X8X1X3-F1
#
_entry.id   AF-A0A7X8X1X3-F1
#
_cell.length_a   1.000
_cell.length_b   1.000
_cell.length_c   1.000
_cell.angle_alpha   90.00
_cell.angle_beta   90.00
_cell.angle_gamma   90.00
#
_symmetry.space_group_name_H-M   'P 1'
#
loop_
_entity.id
_entity.type
_entity.pdbx_description
1 polymer ?
#
loop_
_entity_poly.entity_id
_entity_poly.type
_entity_poly.pdbx_seq_one_letter_code
_entity_poly.pdbx_strand_id
1 'polypeptide(L)'
;MTEEPYQNIIMPSITDIMIDKLTAFAPRTIGIKFYKERKDGVKKEHTREVAKQWFDINEIFKKCNNFDNLKERYIKLSKFEINQRGLNNVTYNDCLKDSFECALEYLRGGSYDKELNENLKKGIKKLDSFVNVSIDSNYFVEAAVNTIELISRIFCDDSIEYDKLVKKSQKNMPYSEFIKENDLKLSVQKVRFNNKDDRERFIKSIRVINEYI
;
A
#
# COMPACT_ATOMS: atom_id res chain seq x y z
N MET A 1 -38.44 -8.55 9.17
CA MET A 1 -37.89 -9.89 9.45
C MET A 1 -37.48 -10.47 8.11
N THR A 2 -36.26 -10.99 7.95
CA THR A 2 -35.85 -11.64 6.70
C THR A 2 -36.41 -13.07 6.70
N GLU A 3 -37.10 -13.45 5.64
CA GLU A 3 -37.75 -14.77 5.48
C GLU A 3 -36.76 -15.82 4.94
N GLU A 4 -36.93 -17.07 5.37
CA GLU A 4 -36.14 -18.21 4.92
C GLU A 4 -36.40 -18.56 3.44
N PRO A 5 -35.41 -19.13 2.71
CA PRO A 5 -34.17 -19.71 3.23
C PRO A 5 -32.98 -18.74 3.26
N TYR A 6 -32.13 -18.88 4.28
CA TYR A 6 -30.85 -18.18 4.34
C TYR A 6 -29.92 -18.65 3.21
N GLN A 7 -29.47 -17.72 2.38
CA GLN A 7 -28.51 -18.00 1.33
C GLN A 7 -27.10 -18.06 1.94
N ASN A 8 -26.51 -19.25 2.01
CA ASN A 8 -25.11 -19.42 2.40
C ASN A 8 -24.21 -18.93 1.26
N ILE A 9 -23.51 -17.83 1.48
CA ILE A 9 -22.55 -17.24 0.54
C ILE A 9 -21.15 -17.51 1.06
N ILE A 10 -20.31 -18.14 0.22
CA ILE A 10 -18.88 -18.29 0.51
C ILE A 10 -18.23 -16.92 0.33
N MET A 11 -17.75 -16.35 1.44
CA MET A 11 -17.05 -15.07 1.42
C MET A 11 -15.54 -15.27 1.37
N PRO A 12 -14.80 -14.43 0.62
CA PRO A 12 -13.35 -14.41 0.67
C PRO A 12 -12.85 -14.06 2.08
N SER A 13 -11.65 -14.52 2.43
CA SER A 13 -11.03 -14.16 3.70
C SER A 13 -10.65 -12.67 3.75
N ILE A 14 -10.52 -12.10 4.94
CA ILE A 14 -10.04 -10.72 5.12
C ILE A 14 -8.68 -10.53 4.44
N THR A 15 -7.79 -11.53 4.54
CA THR A 15 -6.50 -11.54 3.84
C THR A 15 -6.68 -11.45 2.33
N ASP A 16 -7.58 -12.26 1.75
CA ASP A 16 -7.81 -12.23 0.29
C ASP A 16 -8.33 -10.88 -0.18
N ILE A 17 -9.28 -10.27 0.57
CA ILE A 17 -9.79 -8.94 0.26
C ILE A 17 -8.66 -7.90 0.36
N MET A 18 -7.83 -7.95 1.41
CA MET A 18 -6.73 -7.00 1.59
C MET A 18 -5.69 -7.10 0.46
N ILE A 19 -5.33 -8.32 0.07
CA ILE A 19 -4.38 -8.57 -1.02
C ILE A 19 -4.95 -8.08 -2.36
N ASP A 20 -6.23 -8.32 -2.65
CA ASP A 20 -6.92 -7.79 -3.85
C ASP A 20 -6.89 -6.25 -3.89
N LYS A 21 -7.13 -5.59 -2.75
CA LYS A 21 -7.03 -4.13 -2.66
C LYS A 21 -5.61 -3.64 -2.87
N LEU A 22 -4.62 -4.34 -2.31
CA LEU A 22 -3.21 -3.96 -2.48
C LEU A 22 -2.74 -4.13 -3.93
N THR A 23 -3.06 -5.24 -4.60
CA THR A 23 -2.68 -5.41 -6.03
C THR A 23 -3.38 -4.38 -6.90
N ALA A 24 -4.64 -4.03 -6.62
CA ALA A 24 -5.35 -2.95 -7.29
C ALA A 24 -4.72 -1.56 -7.06
N PHE A 25 -3.97 -1.37 -5.96
CA PHE A 25 -3.19 -0.17 -5.61
C PHE A 25 -1.74 -0.21 -6.15
N ALA A 26 -1.53 -0.80 -7.34
CA ALA A 26 -0.24 -0.79 -8.05
C ALA A 26 -0.39 -0.15 -9.45
N PRO A 27 -0.55 1.18 -9.57
CA PRO A 27 -1.02 1.84 -10.79
C PRO A 27 -0.06 1.78 -11.99
N ARG A 28 1.22 1.48 -11.79
CA ARG A 28 2.25 1.35 -12.84
C ARG A 28 2.39 -0.08 -13.35
N THR A 29 1.88 -1.05 -12.61
CA THR A 29 1.99 -2.49 -12.89
C THR A 29 0.60 -3.13 -13.07
N ILE A 30 0.14 -3.89 -12.09
CA ILE A 30 -1.07 -4.73 -12.14
C ILE A 30 -2.33 -4.03 -11.63
N GLY A 31 -2.21 -2.86 -11.04
CA GLY A 31 -3.32 -2.13 -10.44
C GLY A 31 -4.12 -1.26 -11.39
N ILE A 32 -4.94 -0.40 -10.80
CA ILE A 32 -5.75 0.58 -11.51
C ILE A 32 -4.84 1.73 -11.96
N LYS A 33 -4.68 1.92 -13.28
CA LYS A 33 -3.94 3.06 -13.83
C LYS A 33 -4.65 4.38 -13.51
N PHE A 34 -3.91 5.45 -13.21
CA PHE A 34 -4.48 6.80 -13.00
C PHE A 34 -5.19 7.35 -14.24
N TYR A 35 -4.75 6.96 -15.43
CA TYR A 35 -5.36 7.33 -16.70
C TYR A 35 -5.48 6.09 -17.59
N LYS A 36 -6.62 5.93 -18.24
CA LYS A 36 -6.85 4.90 -19.26
C LYS A 36 -7.34 5.57 -20.54
N GLU A 37 -6.69 5.25 -21.64
CA GLU A 37 -7.13 5.71 -22.95
C GLU A 37 -8.39 4.93 -23.36
N ARG A 38 -9.41 5.64 -23.80
CA ARG A 38 -10.62 5.06 -24.37
C ARG A 38 -10.43 4.81 -25.87
N LYS A 39 -11.32 4.01 -26.46
CA LYS A 39 -11.31 3.68 -27.90
C LYS A 39 -11.42 4.91 -28.82
N ASP A 40 -11.94 6.02 -28.30
CA ASP A 40 -12.09 7.32 -28.98
C ASP A 40 -10.86 8.24 -28.80
N GLY A 41 -9.76 7.75 -28.22
CA GLY A 41 -8.53 8.53 -27.94
C GLY A 41 -8.62 9.42 -26.70
N VAL A 42 -9.76 9.47 -26.01
CA VAL A 42 -9.93 10.30 -24.81
C VAL A 42 -9.32 9.61 -23.59
N LYS A 43 -8.40 10.28 -22.89
CA LYS A 43 -7.87 9.81 -21.60
C LYS A 43 -8.91 9.97 -20.50
N LYS A 44 -9.43 8.85 -20.00
CA LYS A 44 -10.28 8.80 -18.81
C LYS A 44 -9.42 8.78 -17.56
N GLU A 45 -9.66 9.73 -16.67
CA GLU A 45 -9.03 9.76 -15.36
C GLU A 45 -9.69 8.77 -14.38
N HIS A 46 -8.85 8.10 -13.58
CA HIS A 46 -9.20 7.05 -12.61
C HIS A 46 -8.52 7.25 -11.25
N THR A 47 -8.09 8.48 -10.93
CA THR A 47 -7.39 8.81 -9.67
C THR A 47 -8.23 8.52 -8.43
N ARG A 48 -9.56 8.74 -8.49
CA ARG A 48 -10.49 8.41 -7.41
C ARG A 48 -10.55 6.91 -7.16
N GLU A 49 -10.59 6.11 -8.22
CA GLU A 49 -10.65 4.64 -8.11
C GLU A 49 -9.36 4.08 -7.49
N VAL A 50 -8.20 4.69 -7.75
CA VAL A 50 -6.93 4.37 -7.06
C VAL A 50 -7.00 4.75 -5.59
N ALA A 51 -7.42 5.98 -5.27
CA ALA A 51 -7.53 6.45 -3.88
C ALA A 51 -8.54 5.60 -3.08
N LYS A 52 -9.59 5.09 -3.72
CA LYS A 52 -10.55 4.17 -3.09
C LYS A 52 -9.91 2.84 -2.70
N GLN A 53 -9.06 2.24 -3.55
CA GLN A 53 -8.32 1.03 -3.16
C GLN A 53 -7.47 1.32 -1.93
N TRP A 54 -6.80 2.48 -1.91
CA TRP A 54 -5.93 2.85 -0.80
C TRP A 54 -6.69 3.09 0.51
N PHE A 55 -7.85 3.75 0.44
CA PHE A 55 -8.78 3.88 1.56
C PHE A 55 -9.22 2.50 2.07
N ASP A 56 -9.66 1.62 1.18
CA ASP A 56 -10.10 0.26 1.54
C ASP A 56 -8.96 -0.52 2.24
N ILE A 57 -7.70 -0.43 1.77
CA ILE A 57 -6.53 -1.06 2.43
C ILE A 57 -6.43 -0.59 3.88
N ASN A 58 -6.51 0.72 4.11
CA ASN A 58 -6.38 1.29 5.46
C ASN A 58 -7.52 0.82 6.38
N GLU A 59 -8.76 0.82 5.90
CA GLU A 59 -9.92 0.36 6.68
C GLU A 59 -9.87 -1.12 7.02
N ILE A 60 -9.39 -1.97 6.09
CA ILE A 60 -9.24 -3.40 6.35
C ILE A 60 -8.07 -3.64 7.30
N PHE A 61 -6.94 -2.93 7.11
CA PHE A 61 -5.76 -3.06 7.97
C PHE A 61 -6.09 -2.77 9.44
N LYS A 62 -6.85 -1.71 9.71
CA LYS A 62 -7.32 -1.34 11.07
C LYS A 62 -8.17 -2.41 11.76
N LYS A 63 -8.82 -3.29 10.99
CA LYS A 63 -9.72 -4.34 11.49
C LYS A 63 -9.06 -5.72 11.51
N CYS A 64 -7.84 -5.83 10.96
CA CYS A 64 -7.17 -7.11 10.78
C CYS A 64 -6.35 -7.44 12.02
N ASN A 65 -6.73 -8.51 12.72
CA ASN A 65 -6.03 -8.96 13.93
C ASN A 65 -5.01 -10.06 13.66
N ASN A 66 -5.04 -10.67 12.47
CA ASN A 66 -4.08 -11.69 12.08
C ASN A 66 -3.82 -11.66 10.57
N PHE A 67 -2.58 -11.92 10.19
CA PHE A 67 -2.05 -11.80 8.83
C PHE A 67 -1.50 -13.14 8.34
N ASP A 68 -2.32 -14.18 8.31
CA ASP A 68 -1.87 -15.51 7.89
C ASP A 68 -1.69 -15.57 6.37
N ASN A 69 -0.56 -16.15 5.93
CA ASN A 69 -0.25 -16.47 4.53
C ASN A 69 -0.27 -15.27 3.56
N LEU A 70 0.02 -14.06 4.05
CA LEU A 70 0.06 -12.84 3.23
C LEU A 70 0.96 -13.00 1.98
N LYS A 71 2.18 -13.47 2.19
CA LYS A 71 3.20 -13.66 1.14
C LYS A 71 2.73 -14.60 0.04
N GLU A 72 2.29 -15.79 0.43
CA GLU A 72 1.82 -16.81 -0.52
C GLU A 72 0.62 -16.29 -1.33
N ARG A 73 -0.37 -15.69 -0.65
CA ARG A 73 -1.57 -15.16 -1.29
C ARG A 73 -1.25 -14.01 -2.24
N TYR A 74 -0.39 -13.07 -1.82
CA TYR A 74 0.05 -11.97 -2.68
C TYR A 74 0.77 -12.47 -3.92
N ILE A 75 1.73 -13.39 -3.77
CA ILE A 75 2.47 -13.97 -4.90
C ILE A 75 1.51 -14.67 -5.88
N LYS A 76 0.55 -15.44 -5.36
CA LYS A 76 -0.42 -16.15 -6.18
C LYS A 76 -1.31 -15.20 -6.98
N LEU A 77 -1.88 -14.18 -6.34
CA LEU A 77 -2.78 -13.24 -7.01
C LEU A 77 -2.02 -12.36 -7.99
N SER A 78 -0.88 -11.80 -7.59
CA SER A 78 -0.10 -10.92 -8.47
C SER A 78 0.42 -11.67 -9.70
N LYS A 79 0.89 -12.92 -9.57
CA LYS A 79 1.25 -13.75 -10.74
C LYS A 79 0.07 -13.97 -11.68
N PHE A 80 -1.12 -14.24 -11.15
CA PHE A 80 -2.32 -14.37 -11.96
C PHE A 80 -2.62 -13.06 -12.72
N GLU A 81 -2.59 -11.91 -12.04
CA GLU A 81 -2.85 -10.61 -12.68
C GLU A 81 -1.78 -10.19 -13.70
N ILE A 82 -0.50 -10.46 -13.41
CA ILE A 82 0.63 -10.26 -14.34
C ILE A 82 0.37 -11.01 -15.65
N ASN A 83 0.01 -12.29 -15.55
CA ASN A 83 -0.28 -13.13 -16.71
C ASN A 83 -1.50 -12.63 -17.48
N GLN A 84 -2.59 -12.30 -16.78
CA GLN A 84 -3.81 -11.78 -17.41
C GLN A 84 -3.58 -10.44 -18.14
N ARG A 85 -2.59 -9.65 -17.72
CA ARG A 85 -2.21 -8.38 -18.34
C ARG A 85 -1.11 -8.52 -19.40
N GLY A 86 -0.53 -9.71 -19.57
CA GLY A 86 0.56 -9.95 -20.52
C GLY A 86 1.87 -9.23 -20.16
N LEU A 87 2.14 -9.02 -18.87
CA LEU A 87 3.31 -8.26 -18.39
C LEU A 87 4.53 -9.18 -18.20
N ASN A 88 5.14 -9.62 -19.30
CA ASN A 88 6.19 -10.65 -19.29
C ASN A 88 7.47 -10.29 -18.52
N ASN A 89 7.72 -9.00 -18.26
CA ASN A 89 8.92 -8.50 -17.57
C ASN A 89 8.63 -7.94 -16.17
N VAL A 90 7.42 -8.15 -15.65
CA VAL A 90 7.00 -7.66 -14.32
C VAL A 90 6.95 -8.84 -13.36
N THR A 91 7.55 -8.69 -12.20
CA THR A 91 7.50 -9.66 -11.10
C THR A 91 6.54 -9.20 -10.00
N TYR A 92 6.24 -10.07 -9.05
CA TYR A 92 5.46 -9.67 -7.87
C TYR A 92 6.18 -8.63 -7.01
N ASN A 93 7.54 -8.63 -7.00
CA ASN A 93 8.34 -7.63 -6.30
C ASN A 93 8.17 -6.25 -6.95
N ASP A 94 8.12 -6.17 -8.28
CA ASP A 94 7.87 -4.92 -8.98
C ASP A 94 6.47 -4.35 -8.66
N CYS A 95 5.49 -5.24 -8.46
CA CYS A 95 4.13 -4.85 -8.07
C CYS A 95 4.09 -4.32 -6.63
N LEU A 96 4.80 -4.96 -5.69
CA LEU A 96 4.93 -4.45 -4.31
C LEU A 96 5.66 -3.12 -4.29
N LYS A 97 6.72 -3.00 -5.09
CA LYS A 97 7.50 -1.76 -5.22
C LYS A 97 6.64 -0.61 -5.74
N ASP A 98 5.78 -0.85 -6.72
CA ASP A 98 4.83 0.15 -7.23
C ASP A 98 3.86 0.66 -6.15
N SER A 99 3.24 -0.25 -5.40
CA SER A 99 2.38 0.14 -4.25
C SER A 99 3.16 0.86 -3.15
N PHE A 100 4.39 0.40 -2.88
CA PHE A 100 5.29 1.00 -1.89
C PHE A 100 5.67 2.44 -2.29
N GLU A 101 6.08 2.65 -3.54
CA GLU A 101 6.42 3.96 -4.08
C GLU A 101 5.22 4.92 -4.00
N CYS A 102 3.99 4.45 -4.26
CA CYS A 102 2.79 5.26 -4.07
C CYS A 102 2.65 5.76 -2.62
N ALA A 103 2.75 4.86 -1.64
CA ALA A 103 2.61 5.23 -0.23
C ALA A 103 3.76 6.11 0.26
N LEU A 104 5.01 5.77 -0.08
CA LEU A 104 6.19 6.52 0.35
C LEU A 104 6.25 7.90 -0.32
N GLU A 105 5.89 8.00 -1.60
CA GLU A 105 5.91 9.29 -2.30
C GLU A 105 4.85 10.25 -1.76
N TYR A 106 3.69 9.73 -1.33
CA TYR A 106 2.73 10.54 -0.61
C TYR A 106 3.32 11.15 0.68
N LEU A 107 4.11 10.37 1.42
CA LEU A 107 4.80 10.84 2.64
C LEU A 107 5.92 11.85 2.33
N ARG A 108 6.64 11.65 1.22
CA ARG A 108 7.68 12.57 0.72
C ARG A 108 7.12 13.88 0.16
N GLY A 109 5.85 13.87 -0.23
CA GLY A 109 5.17 15.07 -0.72
C GLY A 109 5.50 15.46 -2.16
N GLY A 110 6.00 14.52 -2.97
CA GLY A 110 6.36 14.77 -4.38
C GLY A 110 7.83 15.10 -4.60
N SER A 111 8.72 14.79 -3.66
CA SER A 111 10.15 15.13 -3.76
C SER A 111 10.93 14.22 -4.73
N TYR A 112 10.45 13.00 -5.01
CA TYR A 112 11.05 12.12 -6.03
C TYR A 112 10.16 12.05 -7.27
N ASP A 113 8.85 12.00 -7.06
CA ASP A 113 7.87 11.86 -8.13
C ASP A 113 6.66 12.76 -7.90
N LYS A 114 6.79 13.97 -8.44
CA LYS A 114 5.77 15.00 -8.34
C LYS A 114 4.45 14.59 -9.00
N GLU A 115 4.51 13.96 -10.18
CA GLU A 115 3.31 13.55 -10.91
C GLU A 115 2.53 12.47 -10.16
N LEU A 116 3.24 11.47 -9.62
CA LEU A 116 2.62 10.44 -8.77
C LEU A 116 1.94 11.07 -7.55
N ASN A 117 2.63 11.97 -6.86
CA ASN A 117 2.09 12.65 -5.69
C ASN A 117 0.84 13.51 -6.03
N GLU A 118 0.87 14.21 -7.16
CA GLU A 118 -0.26 15.01 -7.65
C GLU A 118 -1.46 14.14 -8.01
N ASN A 119 -1.24 13.01 -8.69
CA ASN A 119 -2.30 12.05 -9.02
C ASN A 119 -2.94 11.43 -7.77
N LEU A 120 -2.14 11.09 -6.75
CA LEU A 120 -2.62 10.61 -5.46
C LEU A 120 -3.46 11.67 -4.75
N LYS A 121 -2.95 12.90 -4.60
CA LYS A 121 -3.69 14.02 -3.99
C LYS A 121 -5.00 14.34 -4.72
N LYS A 122 -4.98 14.29 -6.05
CA LYS A 122 -6.17 14.49 -6.89
C LYS A 122 -7.22 13.41 -6.64
N GLY A 123 -6.79 12.15 -6.53
CA GLY A 123 -7.64 11.02 -6.17
C GLY A 123 -8.27 11.17 -4.78
N ILE A 124 -7.47 11.54 -3.78
CA ILE A 124 -7.91 11.80 -2.41
C ILE A 124 -8.99 12.88 -2.37
N LYS A 125 -8.75 14.04 -3.01
CA LYS A 125 -9.73 15.14 -3.05
C LYS A 125 -11.06 14.72 -3.68
N LYS A 126 -11.02 13.88 -4.73
CA LYS A 126 -12.22 13.34 -5.37
C LYS A 126 -12.93 12.30 -4.50
N LEU A 127 -12.18 11.50 -3.73
CA LEU A 127 -12.75 10.53 -2.81
C LEU A 127 -13.44 11.22 -1.63
N ASP A 128 -12.83 12.25 -1.05
CA ASP A 128 -13.39 13.03 0.07
C ASP A 128 -14.77 13.59 -0.27
N SER A 129 -14.97 14.08 -1.50
CA SER A 129 -16.30 14.53 -1.97
C SER A 129 -17.35 13.41 -2.14
N PHE A 130 -16.93 12.15 -2.08
CA PHE A 130 -17.77 10.98 -2.36
C PHE A 130 -18.09 10.13 -1.12
N VAL A 131 -17.26 10.19 -0.08
CA VAL A 131 -17.46 9.42 1.15
C VAL A 131 -18.16 10.25 2.23
N ASN A 132 -18.99 9.61 3.06
CA ASN A 132 -19.67 10.27 4.18
C ASN A 132 -18.81 10.33 5.47
N VAL A 133 -17.48 10.29 5.31
CA VAL A 133 -16.52 10.35 6.41
C VAL A 133 -15.50 11.43 6.05
N SER A 134 -15.12 12.27 7.01
CA SER A 134 -14.07 13.27 6.77
C SER A 134 -12.74 12.56 6.54
N ILE A 135 -12.17 12.69 5.34
CA ILE A 135 -10.85 12.14 5.03
C ILE A 135 -9.89 13.30 4.82
N ASP A 136 -9.13 13.62 5.86
CA ASP A 136 -8.11 14.67 5.80
C ASP A 136 -6.73 14.13 5.38
N SER A 137 -5.73 15.01 5.35
CA SER A 137 -4.35 14.60 5.06
C SER A 137 -3.76 13.66 6.12
N ASN A 138 -4.24 13.74 7.36
CA ASN A 138 -3.74 12.94 8.47
C ASN A 138 -4.16 11.47 8.31
N TYR A 139 -5.40 11.24 7.86
CA TYR A 139 -5.89 9.92 7.49
C TYR A 139 -4.98 9.24 6.46
N PHE A 140 -4.60 9.95 5.39
CA PHE A 140 -3.76 9.35 4.35
C PHE A 140 -2.28 9.24 4.73
N VAL A 141 -1.81 9.97 5.75
CA VAL A 141 -0.50 9.71 6.36
C VAL A 141 -0.53 8.37 7.10
N GLU A 142 -1.57 8.12 7.89
CA GLU A 142 -1.78 6.83 8.56
C GLU A 142 -1.94 5.70 7.53
N ALA A 143 -2.75 5.92 6.48
CA ALA A 143 -2.94 4.95 5.39
C ALA A 143 -1.61 4.59 4.70
N ALA A 144 -0.73 5.58 4.49
CA ALA A 144 0.60 5.32 3.96
C ALA A 144 1.43 4.43 4.88
N VAL A 145 1.46 4.72 6.18
CA VAL A 145 2.21 3.90 7.16
C VAL A 145 1.66 2.47 7.23
N ASN A 146 0.33 2.31 7.31
CA ASN A 146 -0.31 1.00 7.36
C ASN A 146 -0.08 0.20 6.06
N THR A 147 -0.08 0.87 4.89
CA THR A 147 0.24 0.22 3.61
C THR A 147 1.69 -0.24 3.56
N ILE A 148 2.62 0.59 4.02
CA ILE A 148 4.05 0.25 4.08
C ILE A 148 4.30 -0.89 5.07
N GLU A 149 3.59 -0.92 6.21
CA GLU A 149 3.64 -2.02 7.16
C GLU A 149 3.06 -3.32 6.60
N LEU A 150 1.97 -3.23 5.83
CA LEU A 150 1.42 -4.40 5.14
C LEU A 150 2.43 -4.98 4.13
N ILE A 151 3.05 -4.11 3.31
CA ILE A 151 4.04 -4.53 2.31
C ILE A 151 5.26 -5.16 2.99
N SER A 152 5.76 -4.58 4.08
CA SER A 152 6.89 -5.15 4.81
C SER A 152 6.58 -6.53 5.40
N ARG A 153 5.34 -6.75 5.87
CA ARG A 153 4.87 -8.06 6.34
C ARG A 153 4.74 -9.09 5.21
N ILE A 154 4.36 -8.68 3.99
CA ILE A 154 4.26 -9.58 2.82
C ILE A 154 5.63 -10.17 2.46
N PHE A 155 6.74 -9.48 2.74
CA PHE A 155 8.07 -10.03 2.48
C PHE A 155 8.48 -11.16 3.43
N CYS A 156 7.88 -11.22 4.62
CA CYS A 156 8.20 -12.19 5.66
C CYS A 156 7.21 -13.35 5.68
N ASP A 157 7.67 -14.52 6.09
CA ASP A 157 6.84 -15.70 6.32
C ASP A 157 6.07 -15.58 7.64
N ASP A 158 6.69 -14.97 8.66
CA ASP A 158 6.08 -14.74 9.98
C ASP A 158 6.62 -13.49 10.70
N SER A 159 6.07 -13.22 11.89
CA SER A 159 6.51 -12.09 12.74
C SER A 159 7.91 -12.28 13.33
N ILE A 160 8.39 -13.52 13.48
CA ILE A 160 9.72 -13.81 14.02
C ILE A 160 10.79 -13.44 12.99
N GLU A 161 10.57 -13.77 11.71
CA GLU A 161 11.42 -13.35 10.61
C GLU A 161 11.43 -11.82 10.49
N TYR A 162 10.26 -11.18 10.55
CA TYR A 162 10.15 -9.72 10.55
C TYR A 162 11.03 -9.07 11.63
N ASP A 163 10.91 -9.53 12.87
CA ASP A 163 11.70 -9.00 13.99
C ASP A 163 13.21 -9.27 13.85
N LYS A 164 13.60 -10.43 13.28
CA LYS A 164 14.99 -10.74 12.99
C LYS A 164 15.57 -9.77 11.96
N LEU A 165 14.85 -9.48 10.88
CA LEU A 165 15.27 -8.54 9.84
C LEU A 165 15.40 -7.11 10.39
N VAL A 166 14.43 -6.65 11.19
CA VAL A 166 14.51 -5.34 11.87
C VAL A 166 15.77 -5.24 12.73
N LYS A 167 16.04 -6.25 13.58
CA LYS A 167 17.22 -6.25 14.47
C LYS A 167 18.52 -6.30 13.68
N LYS A 168 18.59 -7.10 12.62
CA LYS A 168 19.75 -7.18 11.72
C LYS A 168 20.03 -5.82 11.07
N SER A 169 19.00 -5.19 10.49
CA SER A 169 19.12 -3.86 9.87
C SER A 169 19.56 -2.78 10.87
N GLN A 170 18.99 -2.77 12.08
CA GLN A 170 19.37 -1.82 13.14
C GLN A 170 20.82 -1.97 13.59
N LYS A 171 21.33 -3.22 13.66
CA LYS A 171 22.73 -3.50 13.99
C LYS A 171 23.67 -3.01 12.88
N ASN A 172 23.28 -3.19 11.62
CA ASN A 172 24.09 -2.82 10.47
C ASN A 172 24.12 -1.31 10.22
N MET A 173 23.00 -0.62 10.45
CA MET A 173 22.86 0.81 10.15
C MET A 173 22.05 1.52 11.24
N PRO A 174 22.70 2.35 12.08
CA PRO A 174 22.04 3.15 13.11
C PRO A 174 20.94 4.05 12.55
N TYR A 175 20.01 4.48 13.43
CA TYR A 175 18.83 5.24 13.02
C TYR A 175 19.14 6.48 12.16
N SER A 176 20.03 7.36 12.63
CA SER A 176 20.32 8.62 11.94
C SER A 176 20.93 8.42 10.56
N GLU A 177 21.80 7.43 10.42
CA GLU A 177 22.40 7.05 9.15
C GLU A 177 21.35 6.45 8.22
N PHE A 178 20.51 5.54 8.71
CA PHE A 178 19.42 4.95 7.95
C PHE A 178 18.44 5.97 7.38
N ILE A 179 18.06 6.98 8.17
CA ILE A 179 17.18 8.06 7.68
C ILE A 179 17.85 8.86 6.56
N LYS A 180 19.16 9.08 6.65
CA LYS A 180 19.92 9.87 5.70
C LYS A 180 20.11 9.10 4.39
N GLU A 181 20.64 7.88 4.44
CA GLU A 181 20.95 7.06 3.26
C GLU A 181 19.70 6.69 2.44
N ASN A 182 18.52 6.69 3.06
CA ASN A 182 17.24 6.37 2.40
C ASN A 182 16.36 7.60 2.14
N ASP A 183 16.89 8.81 2.37
CA ASP A 183 16.20 10.08 2.15
C ASP A 183 14.80 10.13 2.82
N LEU A 184 14.72 9.67 4.06
CA LEU A 184 13.47 9.51 4.80
C LEU A 184 13.14 10.72 5.70
N LYS A 185 13.97 11.76 5.71
CA LYS A 185 13.85 12.89 6.66
C LYS A 185 12.46 13.55 6.61
N LEU A 186 11.95 13.84 5.41
CA LEU A 186 10.63 14.46 5.22
C LEU A 186 9.50 13.51 5.65
N SER A 187 9.55 12.25 5.20
CA SER A 187 8.55 11.23 5.54
C SER A 187 8.48 10.99 7.04
N VAL A 188 9.62 10.85 7.72
CA VAL A 188 9.71 10.68 9.18
C VAL A 188 9.13 11.87 9.93
N GLN A 189 9.44 13.09 9.48
CA GLN A 189 8.88 14.29 10.09
C GLN A 189 7.36 14.28 9.94
N LYS A 190 6.85 14.08 8.71
CA LYS A 190 5.42 14.05 8.42
C LYS A 190 4.69 12.99 9.25
N VAL A 191 5.20 11.76 9.31
CA VAL A 191 4.63 10.68 10.11
C VAL A 191 4.65 11.03 11.59
N ARG A 192 5.78 11.50 12.13
CA ARG A 192 5.90 11.88 13.55
C ARG A 192 4.95 13.01 13.95
N PHE A 193 4.73 14.00 13.08
CA PHE A 193 3.78 15.08 13.32
C PHE A 193 2.33 14.58 13.34
N ASN A 194 2.01 13.56 12.54
CA ASN A 194 0.70 12.93 12.50
C ASN A 194 0.43 12.06 13.74
N ASN A 195 1.32 11.10 13.99
CA ASN A 195 1.26 10.20 15.13
C ASN A 195 2.68 9.73 15.51
N LYS A 196 3.06 9.92 16.78
CA LYS A 196 4.40 9.55 17.26
C LYS A 196 4.64 8.04 17.23
N ASP A 197 3.61 7.24 17.48
CA ASP A 197 3.72 5.78 17.55
C ASP A 197 3.90 5.17 16.14
N ASP A 198 3.30 5.80 15.12
CA ASP A 198 3.44 5.41 13.72
C ASP A 198 4.87 5.54 13.21
N ARG A 199 5.66 6.46 13.79
CA ARG A 199 7.05 6.67 13.37
C ARG A 199 7.87 5.39 13.53
N GLU A 200 7.70 4.66 14.64
CA GLU A 200 8.46 3.44 14.87
C GLU A 200 8.03 2.33 13.90
N ARG A 201 6.72 2.15 13.72
CA ARG A 201 6.16 1.18 12.76
C ARG A 201 6.64 1.45 11.34
N PHE A 202 6.59 2.71 10.92
CA PHE A 202 7.09 3.18 9.63
C PHE A 202 8.56 2.81 9.44
N ILE A 203 9.44 3.16 10.39
CA ILE A 203 10.88 2.88 10.25
C ILE A 203 11.22 1.40 10.27
N LYS A 204 10.57 0.60 11.12
CA LYS A 204 10.75 -0.86 11.10
C LYS A 204 10.36 -1.44 9.74
N SER A 205 9.25 -0.97 9.18
CA SER A 205 8.75 -1.45 7.89
C SER A 205 9.68 -1.12 6.74
N ILE A 206 10.19 0.12 6.65
CA ILE A 206 11.17 0.49 5.61
C ILE A 206 12.46 -0.33 5.74
N ARG A 207 12.92 -0.61 6.97
CA ARG A 207 14.10 -1.45 7.20
C ARG A 207 13.96 -2.86 6.65
N VAL A 208 12.77 -3.46 6.79
CA VAL A 208 12.49 -4.77 6.21
C VAL A 208 12.41 -4.70 4.70
N ILE A 209 11.67 -3.73 4.16
CA ILE A 209 11.49 -3.55 2.71
C ILE A 209 12.83 -3.40 1.98
N ASN A 210 13.77 -2.63 2.54
CA ASN A 210 15.08 -2.38 1.96
C ASN A 210 15.98 -3.64 1.84
N GLU A 211 15.66 -4.74 2.52
CA GLU A 211 16.38 -6.00 2.33
C GLU A 211 15.92 -6.73 1.03
N TYR A 212 14.86 -6.26 0.38
CA TYR A 212 14.22 -6.90 -0.78
C TYR A 212 14.12 -6.06 -2.05
N ILE A 213 13.91 -4.73 -1.95
CA ILE A 213 13.68 -3.83 -3.10
C ILE A 213 14.40 -2.47 -2.97
#